data_AF-A0A7J8BP47-F1
#
_entry.id   AF-A0A7J8BP47-F1
#
_cell.length_a   1.000
_cell.length_b   1.000
_cell.length_c   1.000
_cell.angle_alpha   90.00
_cell.angle_beta   90.00
_cell.angle_gamma   90.00
#
_symmetry.space_group_name_H-M   'P 1'
#
loop_
_entity.id
_entity.type
_entity.pdbx_description
1 polymer ?
#
loop_
_entity_poly.entity_id
_entity_poly.type
_entity_poly.pdbx_seq_one_letter_code
_entity_poly.pdbx_strand_id
1 'polypeptide(L)'
;MPPPPELWTIHADGEVLLRLSRHGVGHETPITIPELFRESVSRFGTYPALISKSCENWEILNFNQYYEACRKAARALIKPPQLGLKRFHGVGILGFNSAEWSIASVGAILAGGISVGIYATNSAEACQYVIAGAKVNILLVENPTTRPRHQSHPSQAPAIGQTQMFCPLLRSSDSEISSDSG
;
A
#
# COMPACT_ATOMS: atom_id res chain seq x y z
N MET A 1 31.52 21.66 -10.28
CA MET A 1 30.48 21.16 -11.20
C MET A 1 29.66 20.13 -10.45
N PRO A 2 28.32 20.14 -10.55
CA PRO A 2 27.54 18.99 -10.13
C PRO A 2 27.92 17.76 -10.97
N PRO A 3 27.82 16.54 -10.42
CA PRO A 3 28.10 15.32 -11.17
C PRO A 3 27.17 15.20 -12.39
N PRO A 4 27.62 14.53 -13.46
CA PRO A 4 26.78 14.28 -14.62
C PRO A 4 25.55 13.46 -14.20
N PRO A 5 24.37 13.72 -14.80
CA PRO A 5 23.14 13.03 -14.41
C PRO A 5 23.26 11.53 -14.68
N GLU A 6 22.96 10.73 -13.65
CA GLU A 6 23.01 9.26 -13.74
C GLU A 6 21.81 8.71 -14.51
N LEU A 7 22.02 7.56 -15.17
CA LEU A 7 20.99 6.88 -15.97
C LEU A 7 20.30 5.73 -15.22
N TRP A 8 20.71 5.47 -13.97
CA TRP A 8 20.17 4.42 -13.12
C TRP A 8 20.43 4.79 -11.66
N THR A 9 19.63 4.27 -10.75
CA THR A 9 19.84 4.39 -9.31
C THR A 9 19.24 3.18 -8.60
N ILE A 10 19.79 2.84 -7.43
CA ILE A 10 19.21 1.87 -6.50
C ILE A 10 18.68 2.56 -5.23
N HIS A 11 18.82 3.88 -5.14
CA HIS A 11 18.36 4.67 -4.01
C HIS A 11 16.88 5.01 -4.19
N ALA A 12 16.10 4.83 -3.12
CA ALA A 12 14.65 5.07 -3.13
C ALA A 12 14.28 6.53 -3.41
N ASP A 13 15.15 7.46 -3.02
CA ASP A 13 15.08 8.90 -3.26
C ASP A 13 15.98 9.35 -4.42
N GLY A 14 16.57 8.40 -5.16
CA GLY A 14 17.42 8.68 -6.30
C GLY A 14 16.62 9.19 -7.49
N GLU A 15 17.22 10.11 -8.22
CA GLU A 15 16.68 10.67 -9.45
C GLU A 15 17.54 10.25 -10.64
N VAL A 16 16.93 10.04 -11.80
CA VAL A 16 17.63 9.63 -13.02
C VAL A 16 17.17 10.43 -14.21
N LEU A 17 18.04 10.58 -15.21
CA LEU A 17 17.66 11.17 -16.48
C LEU A 17 16.79 10.18 -17.28
N LEU A 18 15.58 10.61 -17.65
CA LEU A 18 14.69 9.84 -18.50
C LEU A 18 15.25 9.75 -19.92
N ARG A 19 15.29 8.53 -20.47
CA ARG A 19 15.75 8.26 -21.83
C ARG A 19 14.60 8.44 -22.80
N LEU A 20 14.45 9.66 -23.31
CA LEU A 20 13.43 9.97 -24.32
C LEU A 20 13.99 9.81 -25.73
N SER A 21 13.25 9.10 -26.57
CA SER A 21 13.52 8.96 -27.99
C SER A 21 12.86 10.09 -28.78
N ARG A 22 13.39 10.41 -29.97
CA ARG A 22 12.78 11.43 -30.85
C ARG A 22 11.48 10.96 -31.53
N HIS A 23 11.29 9.65 -31.67
CA HIS A 23 10.15 9.04 -32.35
C HIS A 23 9.76 7.71 -31.68
N GLY A 24 8.56 7.23 -31.96
CA GLY A 24 8.02 5.97 -31.44
C GLY A 24 7.58 6.08 -29.98
N VAL A 25 7.33 4.93 -29.34
CA VAL A 25 6.83 4.85 -27.94
C VAL A 25 7.73 5.55 -26.92
N GLY A 26 9.03 5.63 -27.18
CA GLY A 26 9.98 6.33 -26.30
C GLY A 26 9.91 7.86 -26.36
N HIS A 27 9.12 8.43 -27.27
CA HIS A 27 8.85 9.88 -27.35
C HIS A 27 7.65 10.30 -26.49
N GLU A 28 6.82 9.36 -26.06
CA GLU A 28 5.63 9.68 -25.26
C GLU A 28 6.02 10.34 -23.94
N THR A 29 5.26 11.36 -23.54
CA THR A 29 5.48 12.06 -22.28
C THR A 29 5.33 11.07 -21.13
N PRO A 30 6.38 10.86 -20.30
CA PRO A 30 6.29 9.98 -19.15
C PRO A 30 5.23 10.47 -18.18
N ILE A 31 4.40 9.54 -17.69
CA ILE A 31 3.40 9.80 -16.68
C ILE A 31 3.66 8.94 -15.44
N THR A 32 3.26 9.44 -14.29
CA THR A 32 3.37 8.73 -13.03
C THR A 32 2.25 7.71 -12.86
N ILE A 33 2.44 6.72 -11.97
CA ILE A 33 1.40 5.74 -11.64
C ILE A 33 0.08 6.40 -11.15
N PRO A 34 0.10 7.41 -10.26
CA PRO A 34 -1.11 8.13 -9.88
C PRO A 34 -1.81 8.82 -11.06
N GLU A 35 -1.06 9.39 -12.00
CA GLU A 35 -1.61 10.03 -13.21
C GLU A 35 -2.26 9.01 -14.14
N LEU A 36 -1.57 7.89 -14.42
CA LEU A 36 -2.10 6.79 -15.22
C LEU A 36 -3.40 6.22 -14.61
N PHE A 37 -3.45 6.05 -13.29
CA PHE A 37 -4.65 5.56 -12.63
C PHE A 37 -5.80 6.57 -12.76
N ARG A 38 -5.54 7.87 -12.57
CA ARG A 38 -6.55 8.91 -12.75
C ARG A 38 -7.06 8.98 -14.19
N GLU A 39 -6.19 8.84 -15.18
CA GLU A 39 -6.60 8.76 -16.59
C GLU A 39 -7.47 7.53 -16.84
N SER A 40 -7.09 6.38 -16.30
CA SER A 40 -7.86 5.14 -16.41
C SER A 40 -9.26 5.29 -15.82
N VAL A 41 -9.38 5.95 -14.66
CA VAL A 41 -10.67 6.27 -14.02
C VAL A 41 -11.51 7.20 -14.90
N SER A 42 -10.89 8.22 -15.51
CA SER A 42 -11.59 9.13 -16.41
C SER A 42 -12.12 8.42 -17.67
N ARG A 43 -11.43 7.39 -18.15
CA ARG A 43 -11.79 6.68 -19.40
C ARG A 43 -12.73 5.51 -19.15
N PHE A 44 -12.55 4.80 -18.04
CA PHE A 44 -13.18 3.51 -17.76
C PHE A 44 -13.92 3.47 -16.43
N GLY A 45 -14.30 4.63 -15.86
CA GLY A 45 -14.80 4.76 -14.48
C GLY A 45 -15.89 3.78 -14.06
N THR A 46 -16.82 3.44 -14.96
CA THR A 46 -17.93 2.50 -14.68
C THR A 46 -17.61 1.04 -15.00
N TYR A 47 -16.48 0.75 -15.64
CA TYR A 47 -16.07 -0.61 -15.98
C TYR A 47 -15.55 -1.35 -14.73
N PRO A 48 -15.77 -2.66 -14.63
CA PRO A 48 -15.18 -3.49 -13.57
C PRO A 48 -13.66 -3.36 -13.53
N ALA A 49 -13.11 -3.14 -12.34
CA ALA A 49 -11.67 -2.98 -12.10
C ALA A 49 -11.11 -4.05 -11.17
N LEU A 50 -11.87 -4.40 -10.13
CA LEU A 50 -11.46 -5.38 -9.12
C LEU A 50 -12.65 -6.27 -8.77
N ILE A 51 -12.43 -7.58 -8.75
CA ILE A 51 -13.44 -8.57 -8.43
C ILE A 51 -12.90 -9.43 -7.30
N SER A 52 -13.65 -9.53 -6.21
CA SER A 52 -13.35 -10.39 -5.08
C SER A 52 -14.52 -11.32 -4.78
N LYS A 53 -14.21 -12.47 -4.19
CA LYS A 53 -15.22 -13.41 -3.71
C LYS A 53 -15.20 -13.38 -2.19
N SER A 54 -16.30 -12.92 -1.60
CA SER A 54 -16.50 -12.89 -0.14
C SER A 54 -17.55 -13.93 0.21
N CYS A 55 -17.14 -14.98 0.92
CA CYS A 55 -17.97 -16.15 1.21
C CYS A 55 -18.62 -16.73 -0.07
N GLU A 56 -19.90 -16.45 -0.28
CA GLU A 56 -20.70 -16.93 -1.41
C GLU A 56 -21.00 -15.84 -2.46
N ASN A 57 -20.71 -14.57 -2.15
CA ASN A 57 -21.04 -13.44 -3.01
C ASN A 57 -19.80 -12.95 -3.77
N TRP A 58 -20.02 -12.49 -5.00
CA TRP A 58 -19.02 -11.78 -5.79
C TRP A 58 -19.21 -10.29 -5.58
N GLU A 59 -18.15 -9.62 -5.15
CA GLU A 59 -18.10 -8.17 -5.05
C GLU A 59 -17.28 -7.62 -6.21
N ILE A 60 -17.83 -6.63 -6.91
CA ILE A 60 -17.20 -5.99 -8.06
C ILE A 60 -17.08 -4.51 -7.77
N LEU A 61 -15.84 -4.01 -7.78
CA LEU A 61 -15.56 -2.58 -7.77
C LEU A 61 -15.28 -2.11 -9.18
N ASN A 62 -15.96 -1.05 -9.61
CA ASN A 62 -15.57 -0.33 -10.82
C ASN A 62 -14.36 0.57 -10.57
N PHE A 63 -13.78 1.14 -11.64
CA PHE A 63 -12.60 2.00 -11.53
C PHE A 63 -12.82 3.20 -10.59
N ASN A 64 -14.02 3.84 -10.61
CA ASN A 64 -14.33 4.94 -9.70
C ASN A 64 -14.28 4.51 -8.23
N GLN A 65 -14.93 3.41 -7.88
CA GLN A 65 -14.99 2.88 -6.53
C GLN A 65 -13.61 2.41 -6.05
N TYR A 66 -12.89 1.69 -6.91
CA TYR A 66 -11.55 1.21 -6.61
C TYR A 66 -10.57 2.36 -6.36
N TYR A 67 -10.61 3.40 -7.20
CA TYR A 67 -9.79 4.60 -7.01
C TYR A 67 -10.09 5.32 -5.70
N GLU A 68 -11.37 5.52 -5.38
CA GLU A 68 -11.76 6.15 -4.10
C GLU A 68 -11.34 5.30 -2.89
N ALA A 69 -11.41 3.97 -2.97
CA ALA A 69 -10.90 3.09 -1.93
C ALA A 69 -9.38 3.26 -1.75
N CYS A 70 -8.61 3.28 -2.84
CA CYS A 70 -7.16 3.49 -2.81
C CYS A 70 -6.78 4.88 -2.26
N ARG A 71 -7.53 5.93 -2.63
CA ARG A 71 -7.31 7.28 -2.07
C ARG A 71 -7.60 7.34 -0.58
N LYS A 72 -8.64 6.65 -0.10
CA LYS A 72 -8.95 6.57 1.33
C LYS A 72 -7.85 5.84 2.09
N ALA A 73 -7.34 4.72 1.55
CA ALA A 73 -6.18 4.03 2.11
C ALA A 73 -4.94 4.93 2.16
N ALA A 74 -4.63 5.64 1.08
CA ALA A 74 -3.51 6.58 1.03
C ALA A 74 -3.61 7.67 2.11
N ARG A 75 -4.80 8.26 2.28
CA ARG A 75 -5.04 9.27 3.33
C ARG A 75 -4.85 8.70 4.73
N ALA A 76 -5.25 7.45 4.96
CA ALA A 76 -5.06 6.79 6.24
C ALA A 76 -3.58 6.55 6.56
N LEU A 77 -2.75 6.28 5.55
CA LEU A 77 -1.30 6.10 5.70
C LEU A 77 -0.57 7.42 6.02
N ILE A 78 -1.08 8.57 5.57
CA ILE A 78 -0.43 9.88 5.77
C ILE A 78 -0.82 10.53 7.11
N LYS A 79 -2.09 10.40 7.52
CA LYS A 79 -2.69 11.18 8.62
C LYS A 79 -2.11 10.99 10.04
N PRO A 80 -1.57 9.83 10.48
CA PRO A 80 -1.24 9.66 11.89
C PRO A 80 -0.04 10.53 12.30
N PRO A 81 -0.16 11.45 13.28
CA PRO A 81 0.93 12.38 13.62
C PRO A 81 2.18 11.69 14.22
N GLN A 82 2.05 10.49 14.78
CA GLN A 82 3.18 9.67 15.27
C GLN A 82 3.53 8.49 14.34
N LEU A 83 2.69 8.19 13.34
CA LEU A 83 2.79 7.00 12.48
C LEU A 83 2.50 7.31 11.00
N GLY A 84 2.79 8.53 10.57
CA GLY A 84 2.64 8.92 9.17
C GLY A 84 3.67 8.19 8.31
N LEU A 85 3.27 7.82 7.11
CA LEU A 85 4.17 7.31 6.08
C LEU A 85 5.28 8.34 5.82
N LYS A 86 6.52 7.94 6.05
CA LYS A 86 7.67 8.76 5.68
C LYS A 86 7.89 8.64 4.18
N ARG A 87 8.24 9.75 3.52
CA ARG A 87 8.58 9.76 2.09
C ARG A 87 9.68 8.70 1.83
N PHE A 88 9.53 7.96 0.74
CA PHE A 88 10.47 6.91 0.31
C PHE A 88 10.65 5.73 1.29
N HIS A 89 9.76 5.57 2.28
CA HIS A 89 9.73 4.40 3.14
C HIS A 89 8.71 3.37 2.65
N GLY A 90 8.92 2.12 3.08
CA GLY A 90 8.07 1.00 2.73
C GLY A 90 6.76 0.93 3.54
N VAL A 91 5.69 0.57 2.86
CA VAL A 91 4.46 0.06 3.47
C VAL A 91 4.44 -1.45 3.27
N GLY A 92 4.69 -2.19 4.34
CA GLY A 92 4.65 -3.65 4.35
C GLY A 92 3.21 -4.14 4.35
N ILE A 93 2.91 -5.15 3.53
CA ILE A 93 1.59 -5.76 3.45
C ILE A 93 1.75 -7.27 3.63
N LEU A 94 1.42 -7.75 4.82
CA LEU A 94 1.45 -9.16 5.21
C LEU A 94 0.04 -9.75 5.12
N GLY A 95 -0.23 -10.47 4.04
CA GLY A 95 -1.55 -11.04 3.78
C GLY A 95 -1.55 -11.92 2.53
N PHE A 96 -2.70 -12.54 2.28
CA PHE A 96 -2.98 -13.25 1.05
C PHE A 96 -3.47 -12.28 -0.03
N ASN A 97 -3.60 -12.78 -1.26
CA ASN A 97 -4.17 -12.00 -2.34
C ASN A 97 -5.65 -11.73 -2.06
N SER A 98 -6.00 -10.46 -1.86
CA SER A 98 -7.34 -9.99 -1.56
C SER A 98 -7.59 -8.62 -2.21
N ALA A 99 -8.84 -8.17 -2.18
CA ALA A 99 -9.16 -6.83 -2.64
C ALA A 99 -8.45 -5.77 -1.77
N GLU A 100 -8.39 -6.02 -0.47
CA GLU A 100 -7.76 -5.17 0.53
C GLU A 100 -6.26 -5.07 0.30
N TRP A 101 -5.60 -6.19 -0.02
CA TRP A 101 -4.18 -6.19 -0.38
C TRP A 101 -3.92 -5.29 -1.59
N SER A 102 -4.76 -5.41 -2.62
CA SER A 102 -4.65 -4.61 -3.86
C SER A 102 -4.86 -3.12 -3.59
N ILE A 103 -5.91 -2.78 -2.84
CA ILE A 103 -6.25 -1.40 -2.43
C ILE A 103 -5.12 -0.80 -1.58
N ALA A 104 -4.57 -1.56 -0.63
CA ALA A 104 -3.48 -1.12 0.24
C ALA A 104 -2.18 -0.87 -0.54
N SER A 105 -1.85 -1.75 -1.48
CA SER A 105 -0.65 -1.64 -2.32
C SER A 105 -0.70 -0.39 -3.19
N VAL A 106 -1.82 -0.14 -3.87
CA VAL A 106 -1.99 1.10 -4.66
C VAL A 106 -2.11 2.32 -3.75
N GLY A 107 -2.78 2.21 -2.61
CA GLY A 107 -2.84 3.27 -1.60
C GLY A 107 -1.46 3.71 -1.10
N ALA A 108 -0.53 2.77 -0.90
CA ALA A 108 0.85 3.09 -0.52
C ALA A 108 1.57 3.90 -1.60
N ILE A 109 1.40 3.54 -2.87
CA ILE A 109 1.97 4.28 -4.01
C ILE A 109 1.36 5.68 -4.09
N LEU A 110 0.04 5.79 -3.97
CA LEU A 110 -0.67 7.08 -3.97
C LEU A 110 -0.25 7.98 -2.79
N ALA A 111 0.17 7.39 -1.67
CA ALA A 111 0.69 8.10 -0.51
C ALA A 111 2.17 8.52 -0.65
N GLY A 112 2.85 8.13 -1.74
CA GLY A 112 4.27 8.43 -1.97
C GLY A 112 5.25 7.50 -1.25
N GLY A 113 4.79 6.32 -0.82
CA GLY A 113 5.64 5.26 -0.28
C GLY A 113 5.89 4.13 -1.26
N ILE A 114 6.64 3.14 -0.79
CA ILE A 114 6.99 1.94 -1.56
C ILE A 114 6.10 0.80 -1.08
N SER A 115 5.34 0.18 -1.98
CA SER A 115 4.53 -1.00 -1.63
C SER A 115 5.44 -2.22 -1.48
N VAL A 116 5.38 -2.90 -0.32
CA VAL A 116 6.21 -4.06 0.01
C VAL A 116 5.32 -5.24 0.35
N GLY A 117 5.12 -6.15 -0.60
CA GLY A 117 4.40 -7.39 -0.36
C GLY A 117 5.21 -8.38 0.48
N ILE A 118 4.62 -8.90 1.56
CA ILE A 118 5.24 -9.91 2.42
C ILE A 118 4.33 -11.13 2.43
N TYR A 119 4.85 -12.28 2.01
CA TYR A 119 4.09 -13.52 2.01
C TYR A 119 3.79 -13.98 3.43
N ALA A 120 2.52 -14.31 3.69
CA ALA A 120 2.08 -14.81 4.99
C ALA A 120 2.75 -16.15 5.39
N THR A 121 3.29 -16.90 4.42
CA THR A 121 3.98 -18.19 4.63
C THR A 121 5.47 -18.04 4.94
N ASN A 122 6.03 -16.83 4.91
CA ASN A 122 7.44 -16.61 5.22
C ASN A 122 7.74 -16.86 6.70
N SER A 123 8.97 -17.29 6.98
CA SER A 123 9.46 -17.35 8.36
C SER A 123 9.57 -15.94 8.97
N ALA A 124 9.62 -15.86 10.31
CA ALA A 124 9.74 -14.58 10.99
C ALA A 124 11.04 -13.84 10.59
N GLU A 125 12.14 -14.58 10.42
CA GLU A 125 13.44 -14.08 10.00
C GLU A 125 13.38 -13.52 8.58
N ALA A 126 12.71 -14.22 7.67
CA ALA A 126 12.50 -13.75 6.30
C ALA A 126 11.65 -12.47 6.27
N CYS A 127 10.59 -12.40 7.08
CA CYS A 127 9.78 -11.19 7.23
C CYS A 127 10.61 -10.01 7.76
N GLN A 128 11.41 -10.24 8.80
CA GLN A 128 12.29 -9.21 9.37
C GLN A 128 13.32 -8.71 8.36
N TYR A 129 13.93 -9.60 7.58
CA TYR A 129 14.88 -9.23 6.54
C TYR A 129 14.26 -8.29 5.50
N VAL A 130 13.05 -8.59 5.03
CA VAL A 130 12.31 -7.75 4.08
C VAL A 130 11.94 -6.40 4.68
N ILE A 131 11.39 -6.40 5.90
CA ILE A 131 10.98 -5.19 6.62
C ILE A 131 12.17 -4.24 6.81
N ALA A 132 13.32 -4.78 7.22
CA ALA A 132 14.53 -3.99 7.43
C ALA A 132 15.11 -3.47 6.10
N GLY A 133 15.24 -4.34 5.10
CA GLY A 133 15.82 -3.98 3.80
C GLY A 133 15.01 -2.92 3.05
N ALA A 134 13.68 -3.01 3.11
CA ALA A 134 12.78 -2.05 2.46
C ALA A 134 12.42 -0.84 3.33
N LYS A 135 13.08 -0.69 4.50
CA LYS A 135 12.83 0.41 5.46
C LYS A 135 11.34 0.60 5.74
N VAL A 136 10.64 -0.50 5.98
CA VAL A 136 9.20 -0.49 6.22
C VAL A 136 8.91 0.23 7.53
N ASN A 137 8.08 1.28 7.49
CA ASN A 137 7.68 2.03 8.68
C ASN A 137 6.21 1.83 9.04
N ILE A 138 5.38 1.36 8.10
CA ILE A 138 3.99 0.94 8.33
C ILE A 138 3.86 -0.51 7.89
N LEU A 139 3.37 -1.37 8.76
CA LEU A 139 3.06 -2.76 8.43
C LEU A 139 1.56 -3.01 8.57
N LEU A 140 0.93 -3.42 7.46
CA LEU A 140 -0.45 -3.84 7.34
C LEU A 140 -0.53 -5.36 7.43
N VAL A 141 -1.42 -5.88 8.28
CA VAL A 141 -1.59 -7.32 8.53
C VAL A 141 -3.08 -7.70 8.42
N GLU A 142 -3.37 -8.78 7.69
CA GLU A 142 -4.74 -9.24 7.39
C GLU A 142 -5.48 -9.88 8.57
N ASN A 143 -4.79 -10.53 9.54
CA ASN A 143 -5.46 -11.23 10.64
C ASN A 143 -4.67 -11.18 11.97
N PRO A 144 -5.31 -11.04 13.15
CA PRO A 144 -4.63 -11.07 14.44
C PRO A 144 -4.06 -12.45 14.84
N THR A 145 -4.48 -13.55 14.18
CA THR A 145 -3.97 -14.91 14.48
C THR A 145 -2.57 -15.14 13.92
N THR A 146 -2.21 -14.45 12.83
CA THR A 146 -0.84 -14.34 12.34
C THR A 146 -0.08 -13.25 13.08
N ARG A 147 -0.24 -13.18 14.41
CA ARG A 147 0.77 -12.56 15.26
C ARG A 147 2.01 -13.47 15.13
N PRO A 148 3.19 -13.00 14.70
CA PRO A 148 4.38 -13.81 14.80
C PRO A 148 4.48 -14.30 16.26
N ARG A 149 4.50 -15.62 16.46
CA ARG A 149 4.36 -16.28 17.78
C ARG A 149 5.46 -15.92 18.79
N HIS A 150 6.42 -15.10 18.40
CA HIS A 150 7.62 -14.80 19.17
C HIS A 150 7.84 -13.29 19.27
N GLN A 151 6.91 -12.57 19.91
CA GLN A 151 7.30 -11.43 20.72
C GLN A 151 7.83 -11.97 22.06
N SER A 152 9.04 -12.53 22.04
CA SER A 152 9.80 -12.84 23.26
C SER A 152 11.12 -12.07 23.35
N HIS A 153 11.45 -11.20 22.38
CA HIS A 153 12.69 -10.41 22.43
C HIS A 153 12.47 -8.97 21.90
N PRO A 154 12.25 -7.99 22.79
CA PRO A 154 12.02 -6.59 22.41
C PRO A 154 13.31 -5.78 22.19
N SER A 155 14.43 -6.38 21.78
CA SER A 155 15.73 -5.67 21.84
C SER A 155 16.28 -5.08 20.54
N GLN A 156 15.71 -5.31 19.34
CA GLN A 156 16.31 -4.76 18.11
C GLN A 156 15.38 -4.33 16.96
N ALA A 157 14.04 -4.43 17.08
CA ALA A 157 13.17 -3.95 16.02
C ALA A 157 13.00 -2.42 16.11
N PRO A 158 13.24 -1.63 15.03
CA PRO A 158 12.88 -0.22 15.01
C PRO A 158 11.38 -0.08 15.26
N ALA A 159 10.93 1.06 15.79
CA ALA A 159 9.54 1.33 16.10
C ALA A 159 8.65 1.27 14.84
N ILE A 160 8.22 0.06 14.47
CA ILE A 160 7.25 -0.18 13.40
C ILE A 160 5.90 0.13 14.01
N GLY A 161 5.27 1.21 13.56
CA GLY A 161 3.88 1.38 13.92
C GLY A 161 3.05 0.38 13.11
N GLN A 162 2.51 -0.57 13.83
CA GLN A 162 1.61 -1.57 13.27
C GLN A 162 0.27 -0.88 13.07
N THR A 163 -0.15 -0.75 11.82
CA THR A 163 -1.51 -0.32 11.50
C THR A 163 -2.21 -1.55 11.01
N GLN A 164 -3.23 -2.01 11.73
CA GLN A 164 -3.98 -3.16 11.25
C GLN A 164 -4.66 -2.79 9.93
N MET A 165 -4.63 -3.71 8.97
CA MET A 165 -5.42 -3.56 7.76
C MET A 165 -6.89 -3.79 8.14
N PHE A 166 -7.53 -2.76 8.67
CA PHE A 166 -8.97 -2.71 8.86
C PHE A 166 -9.51 -1.76 7.81
N CYS A 167 -10.27 -2.28 6.84
CA CYS A 167 -11.05 -1.45 5.94
C CYS A 167 -12.47 -1.29 6.53
N PRO A 168 -12.88 -0.09 7.00
CA PRO A 168 -14.24 0.15 7.48
C PRO A 168 -15.21 0.58 6.37
N LEU A 169 -14.81 0.53 5.08
CA LEU A 169 -15.67 0.94 3.96
C LEU A 169 -16.64 -0.16 3.47
N LEU A 170 -16.71 -1.28 4.22
CA LEU A 170 -17.75 -2.33 4.14
C LEU A 170 -18.69 -2.32 5.37
N ARG A 171 -18.81 -1.20 6.08
CA ARG A 171 -20.00 -0.86 6.88
C ARG A 171 -20.14 0.66 6.97
N SER A 172 -20.96 1.23 6.09
CA SER A 172 -21.72 2.43 6.47
C SER A 172 -22.93 2.00 7.30
N SER A 173 -23.37 2.91 8.17
CA SER A 173 -24.53 2.88 9.08
C SER A 173 -24.43 2.02 10.36
N ASP A 174 -24.20 2.77 11.45
CA ASP A 174 -25.00 2.85 12.68
C ASP A 174 -25.00 1.71 13.73
N SER A 175 -24.62 2.12 14.96
CA SER A 175 -25.17 1.80 16.30
C SER A 175 -25.61 0.34 16.58
N GLU A 176 -25.23 -0.35 17.66
CA GLU A 176 -25.21 0.05 19.07
C GLU A 176 -24.26 -0.89 19.83
N ILE A 177 -23.40 -0.35 20.68
CA ILE A 177 -23.02 -1.05 21.93
C ILE A 177 -23.62 -0.20 23.02
N SER A 178 -24.82 -0.58 23.45
CA SER A 178 -25.36 -0.15 24.73
C SER A 178 -24.46 -0.72 25.82
N SER A 179 -23.83 0.19 26.53
CA SER A 179 -23.39 0.02 27.90
C SER A 179 -24.61 -0.11 28.81
N ASP A 180 -24.69 -1.19 29.58
CA ASP A 180 -25.10 -1.20 30.99
C ASP A 180 -24.82 -2.62 31.52
N SER A 181 -23.91 -2.86 32.47
CA SER A 181 -23.84 -2.35 33.86
C SER A 181 -25.09 -2.75 34.66
N GLY A 182 -25.07 -3.95 35.26
CA GLY A 182 -26.08 -4.46 36.17
C GLY A 182 -25.87 -5.92 36.51
#